data_AF-A0A843H462-F1
#
_entry.id   AF-A0A843H462-F1
#
_cell.length_a   1.000
_cell.length_b   1.000
_cell.length_c   1.000
_cell.angle_alpha   90.00
_cell.angle_beta   90.00
_cell.angle_gamma   90.00
#
_symmetry.space_group_name_H-M   'P 1'
#
loop_
_entity.id
_entity.type
_entity.pdbx_description
1 polymer ?
#
loop_
_entity_poly.entity_id
_entity_poly.type
_entity_poly.pdbx_seq_one_letter_code
_entity_poly.pdbx_strand_id
1 'polypeptide(L)'
;MGIDLTDIGIEEGQKYEGIYTTMSKDGVKNAAPIGIVCKGKDKLGCRLFVGTQTLKNIMETRRYVVNITFDPINFVNSTIGNL
;
A
#
# COMPACT_ATOMS: atom_id res chain seq x y z
N MET A 1 3.18 6.81 22.52
CA MET A 1 4.02 5.84 21.80
C MET A 1 4.11 6.36 20.36
N GLY A 2 5.32 6.62 19.87
CA GLY A 2 5.53 7.02 18.48
C GLY A 2 5.45 5.81 17.56
N ILE A 3 5.14 6.01 16.28
CA ILE A 3 5.25 4.96 15.27
C ILE A 3 6.72 4.82 14.91
N ASP A 4 7.26 3.60 14.98
CA ASP A 4 8.56 3.25 14.41
C ASP A 4 8.39 2.04 13.49
N LEU A 5 8.62 2.22 12.20
CA LEU A 5 8.49 1.20 11.16
C LEU A 5 9.50 0.05 11.33
N THR A 6 10.59 0.29 12.07
CA THR A 6 11.55 -0.77 12.40
C THR A 6 10.95 -1.82 13.34
N ASP A 7 9.93 -1.47 14.13
CA ASP A 7 9.20 -2.41 15.01
C ASP A 7 8.47 -3.50 14.21
N ILE A 8 8.19 -3.25 12.92
CA ILE A 8 7.56 -4.20 12.00
C ILE A 8 8.52 -4.68 10.89
N GLY A 9 9.83 -4.47 11.07
CA GLY A 9 10.86 -4.94 10.15
C GLY A 9 11.00 -4.14 8.85
N ILE A 10 10.45 -2.90 8.80
CA ILE A 10 10.58 -2.00 7.66
C ILE A 10 11.70 -0.99 7.93
N GLU A 11 12.83 -1.19 7.26
CA GLU A 11 14.06 -0.44 7.44
C GLU A 11 14.29 0.58 6.32
N GLU A 12 14.88 1.72 6.67
CA GLU A 12 15.22 2.77 5.71
C GLU A 12 16.24 2.28 4.67
N GLY A 13 16.03 2.65 3.40
CA GLY A 13 16.89 2.25 2.28
C GLY A 13 16.52 0.91 1.65
N GLN A 14 15.65 0.12 2.27
CA GLN A 14 15.15 -1.13 1.71
C GLN A 14 13.84 -0.94 0.91
N LYS A 15 13.54 -1.92 0.06
CA LYS A 15 12.28 -2.03 -0.68
C LYS A 15 11.50 -3.22 -0.16
N TYR A 16 10.21 -3.01 0.08
CA TYR A 16 9.28 -4.05 0.52
C TYR A 16 8.10 -4.09 -0.42
N GLU A 17 7.32 -5.17 -0.35
CA GLU A 17 6.08 -5.32 -1.10
C GLU A 17 4.93 -5.49 -0.09
N GLY A 18 3.78 -4.89 -0.39
CA GLY A 18 2.58 -5.04 0.42
C GLY A 18 1.33 -4.77 -0.41
N ILE A 19 0.18 -5.08 0.17
CA ILE A 19 -1.10 -4.85 -0.49
C ILE A 19 -1.69 -3.54 0.01
N TYR A 20 -1.89 -2.60 -0.90
CA TYR A 20 -2.49 -1.31 -0.60
C TYR A 20 -3.99 -1.44 -0.76
N THR A 21 -4.73 -1.20 0.33
CA THR A 21 -6.18 -1.05 0.27
C THR A 21 -6.55 0.42 0.25
N THR A 22 -7.45 0.76 -0.65
CA THR A 22 -7.96 2.11 -0.88
C THR A 22 -9.46 2.07 -1.05
N MET A 23 -10.10 3.24 -0.93
CA MET A 23 -11.54 3.37 -1.12
C MET A 23 -11.81 4.68 -1.86
N SER A 24 -12.73 4.66 -2.82
CA SER A 24 -13.21 5.88 -3.47
C SER A 24 -14.08 6.70 -2.50
N LYS A 25 -14.43 7.93 -2.87
CA LYS A 25 -15.38 8.75 -2.10
C LYS A 25 -16.78 8.10 -2.01
N ASP A 26 -17.15 7.32 -3.01
CA ASP A 26 -18.43 6.60 -3.08
C ASP A 26 -18.39 5.25 -2.33
N GLY A 27 -17.28 4.95 -1.64
CA GLY A 27 -17.15 3.73 -0.83
C GLY A 27 -16.70 2.48 -1.62
N VAL A 28 -16.35 2.61 -2.90
CA VAL A 28 -15.86 1.47 -3.71
C VAL A 28 -14.44 1.12 -3.27
N LYS A 29 -14.26 -0.10 -2.77
CA LYS A 29 -13.00 -0.62 -2.25
C LYS A 29 -12.10 -1.12 -3.39
N ASN A 30 -10.79 -0.99 -3.21
CA ASN A 30 -9.79 -1.50 -4.13
C ASN A 30 -8.55 -2.01 -3.38
N ALA A 31 -8.01 -3.16 -3.78
CA ALA A 31 -6.75 -3.71 -3.31
C ALA A 31 -5.77 -3.91 -4.48
N ALA A 32 -4.50 -3.55 -4.29
CA ALA A 32 -3.45 -3.82 -5.28
C ALA A 32 -2.07 -3.99 -4.61
N PRO A 33 -1.19 -4.88 -5.09
CA PRO A 33 0.19 -4.94 -4.65
C PRO A 33 0.96 -3.71 -5.10
N ILE A 34 1.68 -3.07 -4.18
CA ILE A 34 2.48 -1.87 -4.45
C ILE A 34 3.78 -1.94 -3.63
N GLY A 35 4.88 -1.57 -4.29
CA GLY A 35 6.18 -1.43 -3.64
C GLY A 35 6.20 -0.32 -2.60
N ILE A 36 6.74 -0.63 -1.43
CA ILE A 36 6.91 0.24 -0.28
C ILE A 36 8.38 0.68 -0.22
N VAL A 37 8.59 1.98 -0.06
CA VAL A 37 9.90 2.58 0.18
C VAL A 37 9.89 3.23 1.55
N CYS A 38 10.68 2.73 2.49
CA CYS A 38 10.87 3.39 3.77
C CYS A 38 11.68 4.68 3.60
N LYS A 39 11.17 5.79 4.16
CA LYS A 39 11.74 7.15 4.07
C LYS A 39 12.11 7.74 5.44
N GLY A 40 12.16 6.89 6.46
CA GLY A 40 12.45 7.24 7.85
C GLY A 40 11.55 6.45 8.80
N LYS A 41 11.68 6.71 10.10
CA LYS A 41 11.02 5.93 11.17
C LYS A 41 9.50 5.86 11.08
N ASP A 42 8.84 6.90 10.58
CA ASP A 42 7.38 7.01 10.54
C ASP A 42 6.85 7.37 9.14
N LYS A 43 7.70 7.26 8.10
CA LYS A 43 7.40 7.73 6.75
C LYS A 43 7.60 6.66 5.71
N LEU A 44 6.55 6.44 4.92
CA LEU A 44 6.57 5.60 3.73
C LEU A 44 6.43 6.44 2.46
N GLY A 45 7.03 5.94 1.39
CA GLY A 45 6.80 6.38 0.02
C GLY A 45 6.42 5.19 -0.86
N CYS A 46 5.79 5.48 -1.99
CA CYS A 46 5.51 4.52 -3.04
C CYS A 46 5.58 5.21 -4.41
N ARG A 47 5.62 4.43 -5.48
CA ARG A 47 5.42 4.92 -6.85
C ARG A 47 4.17 4.28 -7.43
N LEU A 48 3.19 5.11 -7.78
CA LEU A 48 1.92 4.66 -8.32
C LEU A 48 1.86 4.93 -9.81
N PHE A 49 1.48 3.92 -10.59
CA PHE A 49 1.32 4.08 -12.03
C PHE A 49 0.07 4.89 -12.37
N VAL A 50 0.21 5.78 -13.36
CA VAL A 50 -0.89 6.59 -13.89
C VAL A 50 -1.95 5.69 -14.50
N GLY A 51 -3.22 6.01 -14.25
CA GLY A 51 -4.37 5.24 -14.75
C GLY A 51 -4.83 4.12 -13.82
N THR A 52 -4.15 3.85 -12.71
CA THR A 52 -4.58 2.84 -11.73
C THR A 52 -5.71 3.34 -10.81
N GLN A 53 -6.61 2.44 -10.41
CA GLN A 53 -7.66 2.76 -9.44
C GLN A 53 -7.07 3.15 -8.07
N THR A 54 -5.96 2.52 -7.66
CA THR A 54 -5.20 2.87 -6.45
C THR A 54 -4.77 4.33 -6.46
N LEU A 55 -4.16 4.81 -7.55
CA LEU A 55 -3.76 6.21 -7.69
C LEU A 55 -4.98 7.13 -7.63
N LYS A 56 -6.04 6.82 -8.39
CA LYS A 56 -7.28 7.60 -8.41
C LYS A 56 -7.83 7.78 -7.00
N ASN A 57 -8.02 6.69 -6.26
CA ASN A 57 -8.54 6.72 -4.89
C ASN A 57 -7.65 7.54 -3.95
N ILE A 58 -6.33 7.37 -4.01
CA ILE A 58 -5.39 8.10 -3.13
C ILE A 58 -5.39 9.59 -3.45
N MET A 59 -5.47 9.98 -4.72
CA MET A 59 -5.51 11.40 -5.10
C MET A 59 -6.81 12.08 -4.65
N GLU A 60 -7.94 11.35 -4.72
CA GLU A 60 -9.25 11.84 -4.29
C GLU A 60 -9.41 11.92 -2.78
N THR A 61 -8.87 10.96 -2.03
CA THR A 61 -9.14 10.78 -0.59
C THR A 61 -7.96 11.09 0.32
N ARG A 62 -6.74 11.12 -0.22
CA ARG A 62 -5.47 11.21 0.52
C ARG A 62 -5.30 10.12 1.58
N ARG A 63 -5.95 8.96 1.40
CA ARG A 63 -5.97 7.86 2.36
C ARG A 63 -5.71 6.52 1.67
N TYR A 64 -4.99 5.67 2.37
CA TYR A 64 -4.76 4.27 2.03
C TYR A 64 -4.28 3.53 3.28
N VAL A 65 -4.30 2.20 3.23
CA VAL A 65 -3.71 1.32 4.25
C VAL A 65 -2.74 0.36 3.56
N VAL A 66 -1.60 0.13 4.18
CA VAL A 66 -0.61 -0.87 3.74
C VAL A 66 -0.80 -2.12 4.57
N ASN A 67 -1.07 -3.24 3.91
CA ASN A 67 -1.25 -4.54 4.55
C ASN A 67 0.00 -5.37 4.31
N ILE A 68 0.67 -5.76 5.39
CA ILE A 68 1.81 -6.69 5.35
C ILE A 68 1.27 -8.10 5.49
N THR A 69 1.53 -8.93 4.48
CA THR A 69 1.07 -10.32 4.43
C THR A 69 2.11 -11.18 3.74
N PHE A 70 2.17 -12.45 4.14
CA PHE A 70 2.98 -13.49 3.50
C PHE A 70 2.13 -14.45 2.66
N ASP A 71 0.80 -14.26 2.64
CA ASP A 71 -0.10 -15.07 1.83
C ASP A 71 0.02 -14.70 0.33
N PRO A 72 0.59 -15.59 -0.51
CA PRO A 72 0.78 -15.30 -1.92
C PRO A 72 -0.54 -15.21 -2.69
N ILE A 73 -1.62 -15.83 -2.21
CA ILE A 73 -2.92 -15.82 -2.89
C ILE A 73 -3.50 -14.40 -2.86
N ASN A 74 -3.30 -13.66 -1.76
CA ASN A 74 -3.73 -12.27 -1.68
C ASN A 74 -3.00 -11.38 -2.70
N PHE A 75 -1.71 -11.62 -2.93
CA PHE A 75 -0.96 -10.90 -3.97
C PHE A 75 -1.50 -11.22 -5.38
N VAL A 76 -1.75 -12.50 -5.68
CA VAL A 76 -2.29 -12.91 -6.98
C VAL A 76 -3.67 -12.31 -7.22
N ASN A 77 -4.61 -12.50 -6.28
CA ASN A 77 -5.98 -12.04 -6.43
C ASN A 77 -6.10 -10.52 -6.58
N SER A 78 -5.30 -9.77 -5.81
CA SER A 78 -5.25 -8.30 -5.92
C SER A 78 -4.46 -7.78 -7.13
N THR A 79 -3.74 -8.65 -7.85
CA THR A 79 -3.09 -8.29 -9.13
C THR A 79 -4.02 -8.49 -10.31
N ILE A 80 -4.69 -9.65 -10.38
CA ILE A 80 -5.51 -10.04 -11.53
C ILE A 80 -6.93 -9.49 -11.46
N GLY A 81 -7.36 -9.03 -10.29
CA GLY A 81 -8.68 -8.52 -10.03
C GLY A 81 -8.70 -7.57 -8.84
N ASN A 82 -9.75 -7.66 -8.04
CA ASN A 82 -9.90 -6.87 -6.82
C ASN A 82 -10.30 -7.83 -5.68
N LEU A 83 -9.60 -7.72 -4.55
CA LEU A 83 -9.79 -8.57 -3.36
C LEU A 83 -11.06 -8.18 -2.59
#